data_AF-A0A4P7XGN9-F1
#
_entry.id   AF-A0A4P7XGN9-F1
#
_cell.length_a   1.000
_cell.length_b   1.000
_cell.length_c   1.000
_cell.angle_alpha   90.00
_cell.angle_beta   90.00
_cell.angle_gamma   90.00
#
_symmetry.space_group_name_H-M   'P 1'
#
loop_
_entity.id
_entity.type
_entity.pdbx_description
1 polymer ?
#
loop_
_entity_poly.entity_id
_entity_poly.type
_entity_poly.pdbx_seq_one_letter_code
_entity_poly.pdbx_strand_id
1 'polypeptide(L)' 'MDFYVIGSQKLLNKARPNSVYLHIDHWNDYSFFTLFRAVLSDNSARRHDLGMVKIGFKGQDVSIKTRETLEIESN' A
#
# COMPACT_ATOMS: atom_id res chain seq x y z
N MET A 1 8.50 13.09 -2.61
CA MET A 1 8.31 11.74 -2.08
C MET A 1 7.00 11.25 -2.63
N ASP A 2 7.03 10.11 -3.31
CA ASP A 2 5.88 9.60 -4.05
C ASP A 2 5.28 8.38 -3.34
N PHE A 3 4.00 8.12 -3.58
CA PHE A 3 3.26 7.02 -2.95
C PHE A 3 2.65 6.14 -4.03
N TYR A 4 2.86 4.83 -3.90
CA TYR A 4 2.38 3.85 -4.87
C TYR A 4 1.63 2.74 -4.15
N VAL A 5 0.39 2.46 -4.58
CA VAL A 5 -0.33 1.27 -4.15
C VAL A 5 -0.01 0.14 -5.12
N ILE A 6 0.46 -0.98 -4.60
CA ILE A 6 0.91 -2.12 -5.40
C ILE A 6 0.14 -3.38 -5.02
N GLY A 7 -0.31 -4.12 -6.05
CA GLY A 7 -0.96 -5.42 -5.87
C GLY A 7 0.00 -6.59 -5.65
N SER A 8 1.30 -6.39 -5.87
CA SER A 8 2.31 -7.44 -5.71
C SER A 8 3.67 -6.87 -5.30
N GLN A 9 4.33 -7.52 -4.35
CA GLN A 9 5.71 -7.17 -3.97
C GLN A 9 6.72 -7.30 -5.11
N LYS A 10 6.42 -8.05 -6.19
CA LYS A 10 7.31 -8.15 -7.38
C LYS A 10 7.57 -6.78 -8.03
N LEU A 11 6.65 -5.83 -7.86
CA LEU A 11 6.79 -4.45 -8.33
C LEU A 11 7.92 -3.68 -7.61
N LEU A 12 8.31 -4.13 -6.42
CA LEU A 12 9.42 -3.53 -5.66
C LEU A 12 10.80 -3.80 -6.25
N ASN A 13 10.91 -4.64 -7.30
CA ASN A 13 12.18 -4.90 -7.98
C ASN A 13 12.68 -3.69 -8.79
N LYS A 14 11.78 -2.74 -9.11
CA LYS A 14 12.10 -1.47 -9.75
C LYS A 14 11.75 -0.29 -8.83
N ALA A 15 12.06 -0.42 -7.53
CA ALA A 15 11.76 0.62 -6.55
C ALA A 15 12.44 1.95 -6.96
N ARG A 16 11.64 3.02 -6.98
CA ARG A 16 12.09 4.37 -7.25
C ARG A 16 12.64 4.97 -5.94
N PRO A 17 13.72 5.76 -5.96
CA PRO A 17 14.20 6.46 -4.78
C PRO A 17 13.12 7.39 -4.21
N ASN A 18 13.19 7.69 -2.91
CA ASN A 18 12.31 8.65 -2.23
C ASN A 18 10.82 8.36 -2.43
N SER A 19 10.44 7.09 -2.24
CA SER A 19 9.08 6.59 -2.53
C SER A 19 8.58 5.65 -1.44
N VAL A 20 7.27 5.62 -1.22
CA VAL A 20 6.59 4.67 -0.31
C VAL A 20 5.67 3.77 -1.11
N TYR A 21 5.78 2.48 -0.86
CA TYR A 21 4.95 1.45 -1.48
C TYR A 21 4.00 0.86 -0.46
N LEU A 22 2.71 0.86 -0.78
CA LEU A 22 1.65 0.24 0.00
C LEU A 22 1.25 -1.05 -0.69
N HIS A 23 1.75 -2.17 -0.17
CA HIS A 23 1.35 -3.49 -0.63
C HIS A 23 0.02 -3.88 -0.02
N ILE A 24 -0.97 -4.14 -0.87
CA ILE A 24 -2.31 -4.55 -0.45
C ILE A 24 -2.22 -5.85 0.36
N ASP A 25 -2.77 -5.81 1.57
CA ASP A 25 -3.02 -7.00 2.36
C ASP A 25 -4.51 -7.36 2.27
N HIS A 26 -4.83 -8.66 2.20
CA HIS A 26 -6.20 -9.14 2.03
C HIS A 26 -6.88 -9.50 3.35
N TRP A 27 -6.29 -9.12 4.50
CA TRP A 27 -6.88 -9.30 5.81
C TRP A 27 -8.29 -8.70 5.86
N ASN A 28 -9.25 -9.55 6.17
CA ASN A 28 -10.66 -9.21 6.29
C ASN A 28 -10.97 -8.93 7.77
N ASP A 29 -10.99 -7.66 8.17
CA ASP A 29 -11.36 -7.22 9.51
C ASP A 29 -12.85 -6.85 9.52
N TYR A 30 -13.73 -7.84 9.69
CA TYR A 30 -15.20 -7.65 9.65
C TYR A 30 -15.69 -6.91 8.39
N SER A 31 -15.22 -7.35 7.22
CA SER A 31 -15.42 -6.77 5.89
C SER A 31 -14.74 -5.42 5.64
N PHE A 32 -13.92 -4.93 6.57
CA PHE A 32 -13.05 -3.78 6.35
C PHE A 32 -11.67 -4.23 5.87
N PHE A 33 -11.32 -3.83 4.64
CA PHE A 33 -10.02 -4.11 4.01
C PHE A 33 -9.13 -2.86 4.07
N THR A 34 -8.60 -2.61 5.27
CA THR A 34 -7.82 -1.39 5.58
C THR A 34 -6.33 -1.66 5.73
N LEU A 35 -5.88 -2.92 5.67
CA LEU A 35 -4.51 -3.28 6.02
C LEU A 35 -3.59 -3.21 4.79
N PHE A 36 -2.42 -2.58 4.96
CA PHE A 36 -1.37 -2.50 3.96
C PHE A 36 -0.01 -2.75 4.62
N ARG A 37 0.91 -3.39 3.89
CA ARG A 37 2.33 -3.38 4.27
C ARG A 37 3.00 -2.17 3.64
N ALA A 38 3.63 -1.33 4.45
CA ALA A 38 4.33 -0.14 4.01
C ALA A 38 5.83 -0.40 3.84
N VAL A 39 6.38 -0.08 2.67
CA VAL A 39 7.81 -0.18 2.38
C VAL A 39 8.33 1.16 1.90
N LEU A 40 9.32 1.72 2.58
CA LEU A 40 10.03 2.93 2.16
C LEU A 40 11.21 2.57 1.27
N SER A 41 11.34 3.25 0.14
CA SER A 41 12.54 3.27 -0.69
C SER A 41 13.26 4.59 -0.45
N ASP A 42 14.43 4.54 0.18
CA ASP A 42 15.21 5.73 0.51
C ASP A 42 15.86 6.39 -0.72
N ASN A 43 16.64 7.45 -0.52
CA ASN A 43 17.31 8.17 -1.61
C ASN A 43 18.33 7.32 -2.38
N SER A 44 18.79 6.20 -1.81
CA SER A 44 19.68 5.23 -2.45
C SER A 44 18.92 4.03 -3.02
N ALA A 45 17.58 4.12 -3.15
CA ALA A 45 16.67 3.03 -3.51
C ALA A 45 16.77 1.79 -2.59
N ARG A 46 17.32 1.95 -1.38
CA ARG A 46 17.35 0.88 -0.39
C ARG A 46 15.99 0.82 0.30
N ARG A 47 15.48 -0.40 0.42
CA ARG A 47 14.15 -0.68 0.96
C ARG A 47 14.20 -0.87 2.46
N HIS A 48 13.24 -0.26 3.15
CA HIS A 48 13.01 -0.38 4.58
C HIS A 48 11.55 -0.79 4.77
N ASP A 49 11.33 -1.97 5.36
CA ASP A 49 9.98 -2.41 5.74
C ASP A 49 9.55 -1.60 6.97
N LEU A 50 8.47 -0.83 6.81
CA LEU A 50 7.87 -0.04 7.90
C LEU A 50 6.79 -0.83 8.64
N GLY A 51 6.50 -2.06 8.21
CA GLY A 51 5.53 -2.96 8.81
C GLY A 51 4.11 -2.76 8.28
N MET A 52 3.15 -3.21 9.08
CA MET A 52 1.73 -3.20 8.74
C MET A 52 1.07 -1.91 9.23
N VAL A 53 0.33 -1.24 8.35
CA VAL A 53 -0.41 -0.01 8.66
C VAL A 53 -1.87 -0.16 8.25
N LYS A 54 -2.79 0.40 9.05
CA LYS A 54 -4.20 0.49 8.69
C LYS A 54 -4.47 1.85 8.04
N ILE A 55 -5.07 1.83 6.86
CA ILE A 55 -5.50 3.00 6.09
C ILE A 55 -6.99 2.81 5.80
N GLY A 56 -7.78 3.81 6.20
CA GLY A 56 -9.22 3.88 5.94
C GLY A 56 -9.62 5.31 5.59
N PHE A 57 -10.89 5.51 5.26
CA PHE A 57 -11.42 6.82 4.90
C PHE A 57 -12.66 7.17 5.72
N LYS A 58 -12.94 8.47 5.84
CA LYS A 58 -14.06 8.96 6.66
C LYS A 58 -15.38 8.48 6.06
N GLY A 59 -16.23 7.88 6.90
CA GLY A 59 -17.53 7.35 6.46
C GLY A 59 -17.44 6.02 5.72
N GLN A 60 -16.30 5.33 5.77
CA GLN A 60 -16.17 3.98 5.21
C GLN A 60 -17.18 3.02 5.84
N ASP A 61 -17.91 2.32 4.98
CA ASP A 61 -18.68 1.13 5.31
C ASP A 61 -18.12 -0.09 4.57
N VAL A 62 -18.79 -1.23 4.69
CA VAL A 62 -18.34 -2.51 4.11
C VAL A 62 -18.63 -2.65 2.61
N SER A 63 -19.29 -1.68 1.99
CA SER A 63 -19.63 -1.71 0.55
C SER A 63 -18.46 -1.32 -0.35
N ILE A 64 -17.47 -0.57 0.17
CA ILE A 64 -16.30 -0.10 -0.58
C ILE A 64 -15.02 -0.46 0.19
N LYS A 65 -14.12 -1.21 -0.45
CA LYS A 65 -12.83 -1.56 0.14
C LYS A 65 -11.88 -0.38 0.02
N THR A 66 -10.99 -0.16 1.00
CA THR A 66 -10.02 0.96 0.93
C THR A 66 -9.20 0.91 -0.36
N ARG A 67 -8.77 -0.28 -0.80
CA ARG A 67 -8.01 -0.44 -2.04
C ARG A 67 -8.76 -0.02 -3.32
N GLU A 68 -10.09 0.08 -3.28
CA GLU A 68 -10.91 0.50 -4.43
C GLU A 68 -11.00 2.03 -4.52
N THR A 69 -10.67 2.75 -3.43
CA THR A 69 -10.62 4.21 -3.41
C THR A 69 -9.23 4.77 -3.73
N LEU A 70 -8.27 3.90 -4.04
CA LEU A 70 -6.88 4.26 -4.29
C LEU A 70 -6.50 3.91 -5.74
N GLU A 71 -5.67 4.75 -6.35
CA GLU A 71 -5.07 4.45 -7.65
C GLU A 71 -3.98 3.39 -7.48
N ILE A 72 -4.16 2.24 -8.13
CA ILE A 72 -3.22 1.12 -8.07
C ILE A 72 -2.29 1.21 -9.27
N GLU A 73 -0.98 1.30 -9.01
CA GLU A 73 -0.01 1.19 -10.10
C GLU A 73 -0.08 -0.23 -10.70
N SER A 74 -0.41 -0.26 -11.99
CA SER A 74 -0.48 -1.47 -12.80
C SER A 74 0.75 -1.49 -13.72
N ASN A 75 1.38 -2.66 -13.88
CA ASN A 75 2.53 -2.86 -14.78
C ASN A 75 2.21 -2.48 -16.23
#